data_AF-A0A8S0V8V8-F1
#
_entry.id   AF-A0A8S0V8V8-F1
#
_cell.length_a   1.000
_cell.length_b   1.000
_cell.length_c   1.000
_cell.angle_alpha   90.00
_cell.angle_beta   90.00
_cell.angle_gamma   90.00
#
_symmetry.space_group_name_H-M   'P 1'
#
loop_
_entity.id
_entity.type
_entity.pdbx_description
1 polymer ?
#
loop_
_entity_poly.entity_id
_entity_poly.type
_entity_poly.pdbx_seq_one_letter_code
_entity_poly.pdbx_strand_id
1 'polypeptide(L)'
;MDAEDEATGHMIEEEEIYVNGGEDGDESKRHRPIISGEQLDIEAYAALYTGRTKISRLLFIAEKCGNASMQLDALRMAYDEIKKGENTQLFREVVAKIDGRLGPNYGPDNAWADAVDRRAELRKEKLENELNAYRTNLIKESIRMGYNDFGDFYFAHGQLGDAFKNYVRTRDYCTTSKHIVHMCLNAILVSIEMGQFTHVTSYVSKAEQSQDALDSITIAKLRCTAGLALLEGKKYKLAARKFLETGPDLGNSYTEVIAPQDVATYGGLCALASFDRAELKSKVIDNINFRNFLELVPEIRELINDFYTSHYASCLEYLGNLKANLFLDIHLHDHVETLYEQIRNKALIQYTHPFVSVDLHMMANAFNTSVSSLEKELEALITNNQIQARIDSHNKILYARHADQRNATFQRVLQTGCEFDREFLETGPDLGNSYTEVIAPQDVATYGGLCALASFDRAELKSKVIDNINFRNFLELVPEIRELINDFYTSHYASCLEYLGNLKANLLLDIHLHDHVETLYEQIRNKALIQYTHPFVSVDLHMMANAFNTSVSSLEKELEALITNNQIQARIDSHNKILYARHADQRNTTFQRVLQTGCEFDREVRSMLLRANLIKHEFNLKASRKH
;
A
#
# COMPACT_ATOMS: atom_id res chain seq x y z
N MET A 1 -37.18 -47.58 -13.56
CA MET A 1 -36.94 -48.28 -12.30
C MET A 1 -35.47 -48.15 -12.01
N ASP A 2 -35.21 -47.18 -11.14
CA ASP A 2 -34.11 -47.04 -10.20
C ASP A 2 -32.67 -47.19 -10.70
N ALA A 3 -32.00 -46.04 -10.75
CA ALA A 3 -30.58 -45.93 -10.44
C ALA A 3 -30.43 -44.69 -9.54
N GLU A 4 -30.18 -44.94 -8.26
CA GLU A 4 -29.91 -43.97 -7.20
C GLU A 4 -28.50 -43.41 -7.35
N ASP A 5 -28.38 -42.09 -7.19
CA ASP A 5 -27.15 -41.31 -7.25
C ASP A 5 -26.69 -41.05 -5.79
N GLU A 6 -25.57 -41.65 -5.38
CA GLU A 6 -24.95 -41.41 -4.07
C GLU A 6 -24.19 -40.07 -4.08
N ALA A 7 -24.81 -39.05 -3.48
CA ALA A 7 -24.15 -37.81 -3.12
C ALA A 7 -23.61 -37.90 -1.68
N THR A 8 -22.30 -38.12 -1.52
CA THR A 8 -21.63 -38.00 -0.22
C THR A 8 -21.46 -36.53 0.14
N GLY A 9 -22.25 -36.04 1.10
CA GLY A 9 -22.11 -34.71 1.70
C GLY A 9 -20.83 -34.61 2.53
N HIS A 10 -20.00 -33.61 2.23
CA HIS A 10 -18.98 -33.12 3.15
C HIS A 10 -19.69 -32.29 4.24
N MET A 11 -19.59 -32.77 5.49
CA MET A 11 -20.00 -32.04 6.68
C MET A 11 -19.11 -30.81 6.83
N ILE A 12 -19.75 -29.65 6.95
CA ILE A 12 -19.13 -28.39 7.35
C ILE A 12 -18.82 -28.54 8.84
N GLU A 13 -17.54 -28.47 9.20
CA GLU A 13 -17.09 -28.43 10.60
C GLU A 13 -17.66 -27.17 11.27
N GLU A 14 -18.32 -27.36 12.41
CA GLU A 14 -18.93 -26.30 13.22
C GLU A 14 -17.84 -25.36 13.75
N GLU A 15 -17.91 -24.07 13.38
CA GLU A 15 -17.09 -23.01 13.93
C GLU A 15 -17.42 -22.80 15.41
N GLU A 16 -16.43 -22.98 16.29
CA GLU A 16 -16.53 -22.63 17.72
C GLU A 16 -16.78 -21.12 17.87
N ILE A 17 -17.99 -20.78 18.31
CA ILE A 17 -18.38 -19.44 18.72
C ILE A 17 -17.70 -19.14 20.06
N TYR A 18 -16.64 -18.34 20.03
CA TYR A 18 -16.02 -17.81 21.26
C TYR A 18 -16.92 -16.71 21.84
N VAL A 19 -17.69 -17.09 22.87
CA VAL A 19 -18.45 -16.17 23.71
C VAL A 19 -17.50 -15.50 24.68
N ASN A 20 -17.31 -14.19 24.54
CA ASN A 20 -16.64 -13.37 25.56
C ASN A 20 -17.70 -12.78 26.49
N GLY A 21 -17.70 -13.21 27.77
CA GLY A 21 -18.43 -12.56 28.85
C GLY A 21 -18.81 -13.49 30.01
N GLY A 22 -18.12 -13.36 31.15
CA GLY A 22 -18.50 -13.96 32.43
C GLY A 22 -17.37 -13.94 33.47
N GLU A 23 -17.60 -13.25 34.58
CA GLU A 23 -16.67 -12.79 35.63
C GLU A 23 -15.98 -13.87 36.49
N ASP A 24 -14.87 -13.43 37.10
CA ASP A 24 -14.19 -13.87 38.34
C ASP A 24 -13.44 -15.22 38.39
N GLY A 25 -12.10 -15.11 38.45
CA GLY A 25 -11.24 -16.08 39.14
C GLY A 25 -9.86 -16.33 38.52
N ASP A 26 -8.82 -15.72 39.10
CA ASP A 26 -7.39 -16.06 38.99
C ASP A 26 -6.54 -15.32 37.92
N GLU A 27 -6.53 -13.99 37.96
CA GLU A 27 -5.52 -13.13 37.30
C GLU A 27 -4.21 -13.02 38.12
N SER A 28 -3.52 -14.13 38.41
CA SER A 28 -2.25 -14.05 39.16
C SER A 28 -1.02 -14.64 38.46
N LYS A 29 -1.12 -15.18 37.24
CA LYS A 29 0.04 -15.77 36.55
C LYS A 29 -0.02 -15.69 35.03
N ARG A 30 0.23 -14.52 34.42
CA ARG A 30 0.75 -14.41 33.04
C ARG A 30 1.20 -13.02 32.55
N HIS A 31 1.34 -12.02 33.42
CA HIS A 31 2.06 -10.80 33.03
C HIS A 31 3.57 -11.06 33.08
N ARG A 32 4.17 -11.44 31.94
CA ARG A 32 5.60 -11.17 31.74
C ARG A 32 5.74 -9.65 31.63
N PRO A 33 6.76 -9.03 32.24
CA PRO A 33 6.95 -7.59 32.15
C PRO A 33 7.14 -7.22 30.68
N ILE A 34 6.29 -6.33 30.20
CA ILE A 34 6.41 -5.68 28.90
C ILE A 34 7.71 -4.86 28.99
N ILE A 35 8.69 -5.18 28.14
CA ILE A 35 9.90 -4.37 28.02
C ILE A 35 9.41 -3.02 27.49
N SER A 36 9.44 -2.00 28.36
CA SER A 36 9.11 -0.62 27.97
C SER A 36 9.95 -0.26 26.76
N GLY A 37 9.41 0.43 25.74
CA GLY A 37 10.14 0.80 24.52
C GLY A 37 11.53 1.38 24.81
N GLU A 38 12.54 0.50 24.85
CA GLU A 38 13.90 0.86 25.16
C GLU A 38 14.42 1.64 23.95
N GLN A 39 15.08 2.77 24.23
CA GLN A 39 15.80 3.49 23.20
C GLN A 39 16.74 2.52 22.48
N LEU A 40 16.70 2.52 21.15
CA LEU A 40 17.56 1.70 20.31
C LEU A 40 19.02 1.74 20.81
N ASP A 41 19.54 0.58 21.21
CA ASP A 41 20.97 0.42 21.47
C ASP A 41 21.72 0.42 20.13
N ILE A 42 22.29 1.58 19.79
CA ILE A 42 23.02 1.78 18.53
C ILE A 42 24.22 0.83 18.44
N GLU A 43 24.88 0.53 19.57
CA GLU A 43 26.07 -0.30 19.57
C GLU A 43 25.72 -1.75 19.26
N ALA A 44 24.72 -2.30 19.95
CA ALA A 44 24.20 -3.62 19.67
C ALA A 44 23.67 -3.73 18.23
N TYR A 45 22.93 -2.72 17.76
CA TYR A 45 22.42 -2.68 16.39
C TYR A 45 23.53 -2.63 15.34
N ALA A 46 24.53 -1.75 15.51
CA ALA A 46 25.62 -1.62 14.56
C ALA A 46 26.55 -2.84 14.54
N ALA A 47 26.63 -3.60 15.65
CA ALA A 47 27.41 -4.83 15.73
C ALA A 47 26.84 -5.97 14.85
N LEU A 48 25.57 -5.89 14.44
CA LEU A 48 24.94 -6.86 13.53
C LEU A 48 25.47 -6.77 12.10
N TYR A 49 26.10 -5.65 11.73
CA TYR A 49 26.48 -5.34 10.36
C TYR A 49 27.98 -5.19 10.18
N THR A 50 28.43 -5.30 8.93
CA THR A 50 29.83 -5.11 8.55
C THR A 50 29.95 -4.27 7.29
N GLY A 51 31.12 -3.68 7.06
CA GLY A 51 31.42 -2.96 5.83
C GLY A 51 30.56 -1.69 5.64
N ARG A 52 30.22 -1.41 4.38
CA ARG A 52 29.53 -0.16 4.00
C ARG A 52 28.10 -0.08 4.54
N THR A 53 27.38 -1.19 4.59
CA THR A 53 26.02 -1.25 5.15
C THR A 53 25.98 -0.81 6.62
N LYS A 54 26.97 -1.19 7.44
CA LYS A 54 27.08 -0.70 8.82
C LYS A 54 27.18 0.83 8.88
N ILE A 55 28.04 1.41 8.03
CA ILE A 55 28.24 2.87 7.96
C ILE A 55 26.95 3.54 7.46
N SER A 56 26.35 3.05 6.38
CA SER A 56 25.10 3.57 5.82
C SER A 56 23.96 3.56 6.85
N ARG A 57 23.81 2.48 7.62
CA ARG A 57 22.81 2.37 8.70
C ARG A 57 23.09 3.35 9.84
N LEU A 58 24.35 3.51 10.27
CA LEU A 58 24.72 4.50 11.30
C LEU A 58 24.44 5.94 10.84
N LEU A 59 24.75 6.27 9.59
CA LEU A 59 24.46 7.59 9.02
C LEU A 59 22.97 7.85 8.88
N PHE A 60 22.19 6.82 8.55
CA PHE A 60 20.74 6.89 8.51
C PHE A 60 20.15 7.18 9.90
N ILE A 61 20.61 6.46 10.94
CA ILE A 61 20.21 6.72 12.34
C ILE A 61 20.57 8.15 12.73
N ALA A 62 21.79 8.60 12.43
CA ALA A 62 22.23 9.96 12.74
C ALA A 62 21.33 11.04 12.12
N GLU A 63 20.72 10.76 10.97
CA GLU A 63 19.81 11.67 10.29
C GLU A 63 18.38 11.62 10.86
N LYS A 64 17.88 10.43 11.23
CA LYS A 64 16.46 10.21 11.57
C LYS A 64 16.15 10.15 13.08
N CYS A 65 17.13 9.97 13.96
CA CYS A 65 16.89 9.72 15.38
C CYS A 65 16.23 10.85 16.18
N GLY A 66 16.30 12.10 15.72
CA GLY A 66 15.74 13.26 16.43
C GLY A 66 16.35 13.56 17.81
N ASN A 67 17.30 12.75 18.28
CA ASN A 67 18.00 12.87 19.56
C ASN A 67 19.48 13.21 19.33
N ALA A 68 19.93 14.35 19.86
CA ALA A 68 21.28 14.85 19.65
C ALA A 68 22.38 13.91 20.20
N SER A 69 22.14 13.23 21.32
CA SER A 69 23.12 12.29 21.89
C SER A 69 23.27 11.07 20.98
N MET A 70 22.14 10.46 20.60
CA MET A 70 22.09 9.31 19.70
C MET A 70 22.73 9.64 18.33
N GLN A 71 22.46 10.84 17.81
CA GLN A 71 23.09 11.32 16.57
C GLN A 71 24.61 11.37 16.69
N LEU A 72 25.14 11.95 17.78
CA LEU A 72 26.59 12.07 17.97
C LEU A 72 27.26 10.72 18.17
N ASP A 73 26.62 9.80 18.90
CA ASP A 73 27.13 8.44 19.07
C ASP A 73 27.16 7.67 17.75
N ALA A 74 26.12 7.78 16.93
CA ALA A 74 26.08 7.15 15.61
C ALA A 74 27.17 7.72 14.68
N LEU A 75 27.38 9.05 14.67
CA LEU A 75 28.45 9.68 13.90
C LEU A 75 29.85 9.29 14.39
N ARG A 76 30.04 9.16 15.71
CA ARG A 76 31.29 8.68 16.32
C ARG A 76 31.62 7.27 15.83
N MET A 77 30.65 6.36 15.92
CA MET A 77 30.82 4.98 15.45
C MET A 77 31.05 4.91 13.94
N ALA A 78 30.38 5.75 13.16
CA ALA A 78 30.58 5.82 11.71
C ALA A 78 32.00 6.30 11.38
N TYR A 79 32.52 7.31 12.08
CA TYR A 79 33.90 7.79 11.95
C TYR A 79 34.90 6.65 12.22
N ASP A 80 34.73 5.96 13.36
CA ASP A 80 35.62 4.87 13.78
C ASP A 80 35.61 3.70 12.78
N GLU A 81 34.45 3.39 12.20
CA GLU A 81 34.32 2.33 11.20
C GLU A 81 34.91 2.75 9.83
N ILE A 82 34.69 3.98 9.37
CA ILE A 82 35.26 4.49 8.11
C ILE A 82 36.79 4.49 8.15
N LYS A 83 37.38 4.83 9.30
CA LYS A 83 38.84 4.83 9.50
C LYS A 83 39.49 3.45 9.34
N LYS A 84 38.72 2.36 9.41
CA LYS A 84 39.19 0.99 9.12
C LYS A 84 39.24 0.69 7.63
N GLY A 85 38.53 1.47 6.80
CA GLY A 85 38.46 1.32 5.35
C GLY A 85 39.30 2.34 4.58
N GLU A 86 39.00 2.48 3.29
CA GLU A 86 39.76 3.32 2.33
C GLU A 86 38.90 4.44 1.71
N ASN A 87 37.67 4.65 2.18
CA ASN A 87 36.75 5.65 1.62
C ASN A 87 37.00 7.05 2.21
N THR A 88 37.95 7.79 1.62
CA THR A 88 38.32 9.14 2.07
C THR A 88 37.25 10.19 1.81
N GLN A 89 36.40 10.01 0.78
CA GLN A 89 35.30 10.92 0.49
C GLN A 89 34.22 10.86 1.58
N LEU A 90 33.76 9.64 1.91
CA LEU A 90 32.78 9.43 2.97
C LEU A 90 33.33 9.86 4.34
N PHE A 91 34.62 9.66 4.58
CA PHE A 91 35.28 10.18 5.78
C PHE A 91 35.11 11.70 5.91
N ARG A 92 35.45 12.47 4.86
CA ARG A 92 35.31 13.93 4.85
C ARG A 92 33.86 14.36 5.08
N GLU A 93 32.90 13.65 4.49
CA GLU A 93 31.46 13.90 4.70
C GLU A 93 31.03 13.67 6.15
N VAL A 94 31.47 12.58 6.79
CA VAL A 94 31.16 12.31 8.19
C VAL A 94 31.81 13.32 9.13
N VAL A 95 33.07 13.70 8.90
CA VAL A 95 33.72 14.77 9.66
C VAL A 95 32.95 16.09 9.55
N ALA A 96 32.49 16.44 8.34
CA ALA A 96 31.66 17.62 8.13
C ALA A 96 30.32 17.52 8.90
N LYS A 97 29.68 16.34 8.93
CA LYS A 97 28.46 16.12 9.74
C LYS A 97 28.71 16.19 11.25
N ILE A 98 29.89 15.79 11.74
CA ILE A 98 30.27 15.92 13.16
C ILE A 98 30.38 17.39 13.54
N ASP A 99 30.91 18.24 12.66
CA ASP A 99 31.02 19.70 12.84
C ASP A 99 31.72 20.09 14.16
N GLY A 100 32.77 19.35 14.52
CA GLY A 100 33.55 19.59 15.75
C GLY A 100 32.86 19.24 17.06
N ARG A 101 31.60 18.77 17.05
CA ARG A 101 30.80 18.49 18.25
C ARG A 101 31.33 17.34 19.13
N LEU A 102 32.17 16.46 18.56
CA LEU A 102 32.83 15.35 19.27
C LEU A 102 34.25 15.69 19.75
N GLY A 103 34.67 16.96 19.62
CA GLY A 103 36.01 17.41 20.00
C GLY A 103 37.09 17.11 18.95
N PRO A 104 38.35 17.46 19.24
CA PRO A 104 39.43 17.48 18.25
C PRO A 104 39.84 16.09 17.74
N ASN A 105 39.62 15.04 18.53
CA ASN A 105 39.98 13.66 18.14
C ASN A 105 39.12 13.12 16.99
N TYR A 106 37.95 13.72 16.75
CA TYR A 106 37.01 13.36 15.68
C TYR A 106 36.96 14.42 14.58
N GLY A 107 38.04 15.20 14.46
CA GLY A 107 38.22 16.23 13.43
C GLY A 107 38.77 15.68 12.10
N PRO A 108 39.06 16.58 11.14
CA PRO A 108 39.65 16.21 9.87
C PRO A 108 41.06 15.66 10.05
N ASP A 109 41.34 14.54 9.40
CA ASP A 109 42.67 13.92 9.37
C ASP A 109 43.16 13.85 7.92
N ASN A 110 43.67 14.99 7.45
CA ASN A 110 44.18 15.14 6.09
C ASN A 110 45.42 14.26 5.85
N ALA A 111 46.24 14.03 6.87
CA ALA A 111 47.42 13.19 6.73
C ALA A 111 47.05 11.74 6.43
N TRP A 112 46.05 11.19 7.12
CA TRP A 112 45.49 9.88 6.79
C TRP A 112 44.84 9.86 5.41
N ALA A 113 44.00 10.85 5.10
CA ALA A 113 43.30 10.90 3.81
C ALA A 113 44.29 10.94 2.63
N ASP A 114 45.30 11.82 2.68
CA ASP A 114 46.34 11.92 1.67
C ASP A 114 47.18 10.63 1.57
N ALA A 115 47.44 9.95 2.69
CA ALA A 115 48.17 8.69 2.70
C ALA A 115 47.36 7.53 2.09
N VAL A 116 46.04 7.49 2.31
CA VAL A 116 45.13 6.54 1.66
C VAL A 116 45.03 6.84 0.17
N ASP A 117 44.76 8.09 -0.21
CA ASP A 117 44.63 8.52 -1.61
C ASP A 117 45.92 8.24 -2.42
N ARG A 118 47.10 8.50 -1.86
CA ARG A 118 48.39 8.14 -2.50
C ARG A 118 48.55 6.62 -2.70
N ARG A 119 48.15 5.83 -1.70
CA ARG A 119 48.24 4.36 -1.79
C ARG A 119 47.23 3.81 -2.81
N ALA A 120 46.06 4.43 -2.88
CA ALA A 120 45.02 4.09 -3.84
C ALA A 120 45.52 4.28 -5.28
N GLU A 121 46.18 5.39 -5.58
CA GLU A 121 46.71 5.66 -6.92
C GLU A 121 47.78 4.64 -7.34
N LEU A 122 48.75 4.35 -6.45
CA LEU A 122 49.76 3.32 -6.71
C LEU A 122 49.15 1.92 -6.90
N ARG A 123 48.13 1.58 -6.10
CA ARG A 123 47.42 0.30 -6.21
C ARG A 123 46.65 0.22 -7.53
N LYS A 124 46.02 1.32 -7.95
CA LYS A 124 45.29 1.41 -9.21
C LYS A 124 46.23 1.21 -10.40
N GLU A 125 47.36 1.91 -10.45
CA GLU A 125 48.38 1.72 -11.50
C GLU A 125 48.86 0.25 -11.56
N LYS A 126 49.07 -0.38 -10.40
CA LYS A 126 49.45 -1.79 -10.31
C LYS A 126 48.37 -2.71 -10.89
N LEU A 127 47.10 -2.52 -10.49
CA LEU A 127 45.97 -3.30 -11.01
C LEU A 127 45.81 -3.10 -12.53
N GLU A 128 46.03 -1.89 -13.04
CA GLU A 128 45.96 -1.60 -14.49
C GLU A 128 47.03 -2.37 -15.25
N ASN A 129 48.27 -2.38 -14.75
CA ASN A 129 49.38 -3.12 -15.33
C ASN A 129 49.12 -4.64 -15.32
N GLU A 130 48.64 -5.18 -14.20
CA GLU A 130 48.30 -6.60 -14.07
C GLU A 130 47.16 -7.00 -15.02
N LEU A 131 46.07 -6.23 -15.07
CA LEU A 131 44.94 -6.50 -15.96
C LEU A 131 45.34 -6.43 -17.44
N ASN A 132 46.20 -5.47 -17.81
CA ASN A 132 46.73 -5.39 -19.16
C ASN A 132 47.59 -6.61 -19.51
N ALA A 133 48.46 -7.06 -18.60
CA ALA A 133 49.23 -8.28 -18.79
C ALA A 133 48.32 -9.53 -18.95
N TYR A 134 47.28 -9.65 -18.13
CA TYR A 134 46.30 -10.75 -18.24
C TYR A 134 45.55 -10.73 -19.58
N ARG A 135 45.19 -9.54 -20.09
CA ARG A 135 44.56 -9.38 -21.40
C ARG A 135 45.51 -9.77 -22.53
N THR A 136 46.78 -9.37 -22.47
CA THR A 136 47.79 -9.77 -23.46
C THR A 136 48.01 -11.29 -23.48
N ASN A 137 47.99 -11.91 -22.30
CA ASN A 137 48.14 -13.37 -22.16
C ASN A 137 46.85 -14.16 -22.48
N LEU A 138 45.71 -13.49 -22.67
CA LEU A 138 44.41 -14.07 -23.02
C LEU A 138 43.89 -15.15 -22.04
N ILE A 139 44.31 -15.08 -20.77
CA ILE A 139 43.86 -16.02 -19.73
C ILE A 139 42.56 -15.51 -19.13
N LYS A 140 41.42 -16.11 -19.52
CA LYS A 140 40.08 -15.67 -19.09
C LYS A 140 39.94 -15.54 -17.57
N GLU A 141 40.42 -16.52 -16.81
CA GLU A 141 40.29 -16.50 -15.35
C GLU A 141 41.08 -15.35 -14.72
N SER A 142 42.31 -15.09 -15.18
CA SER A 142 43.11 -13.96 -14.70
C SER A 142 42.47 -12.62 -15.07
N ILE A 143 41.89 -12.50 -16.27
CA ILE A 143 41.15 -11.29 -16.67
C ILE A 143 39.91 -11.10 -15.79
N ARG A 144 39.16 -12.18 -15.51
CA ARG A 144 37.98 -12.17 -14.63
C ARG A 144 38.34 -11.71 -13.22
N MET A 145 39.40 -12.28 -12.65
CA MET A 145 39.91 -11.89 -11.33
C MET A 145 40.39 -10.45 -11.31
N GLY A 146 41.15 -10.00 -12.32
CA GLY A 146 41.59 -8.60 -12.40
C GLY A 146 40.42 -7.61 -12.46
N TYR A 147 39.35 -7.90 -13.20
CA TYR A 147 38.13 -7.07 -13.16
C TYR A 147 37.40 -7.14 -11.81
N ASN A 148 37.42 -8.29 -11.12
CA ASN A 148 36.88 -8.39 -9.77
C ASN A 148 37.67 -7.52 -8.79
N ASP A 149 39.01 -7.57 -8.84
CA ASP A 149 39.89 -6.76 -8.00
C ASP A 149 39.70 -5.26 -8.23
N PHE A 150 39.43 -4.84 -9.48
CA PHE A 150 39.00 -3.47 -9.77
C PHE A 150 37.63 -3.14 -9.17
N GLY A 151 36.68 -4.07 -9.26
CA GLY A 151 35.38 -3.94 -8.60
C GLY A 151 35.53 -3.71 -7.10
N ASP A 152 36.32 -4.55 -6.42
CA ASP A 152 36.61 -4.45 -4.99
C ASP A 152 37.31 -3.13 -4.65
N PHE A 153 38.28 -2.72 -5.47
CA PHE A 153 38.98 -1.45 -5.33
C PHE A 153 38.00 -0.27 -5.40
N TYR A 154 37.20 -0.16 -6.45
CA TYR A 154 36.24 0.94 -6.60
C TYR A 154 35.17 0.92 -5.51
N PHE A 155 34.72 -0.26 -5.08
CA PHE A 155 33.75 -0.39 -3.99
C PHE A 155 34.33 0.13 -2.67
N ALA A 156 35.57 -0.24 -2.33
CA ALA A 156 36.25 0.20 -1.11
C ALA A 156 36.46 1.73 -1.06
N HIS A 157 36.61 2.38 -2.21
CA HIS A 157 36.78 3.84 -2.33
C HIS A 157 35.46 4.59 -2.55
N GLY A 158 34.31 3.91 -2.50
CA GLY A 158 32.98 4.52 -2.63
C GLY A 158 32.55 4.86 -4.06
N GLN A 159 33.29 4.44 -5.08
CA GLN A 159 32.98 4.65 -6.49
C GLN A 159 32.06 3.54 -7.02
N LEU A 160 30.84 3.49 -6.50
CA LEU A 160 29.90 2.38 -6.73
C LEU A 160 29.57 2.14 -8.20
N GLY A 161 29.40 3.21 -8.99
CA GLY A 161 29.07 3.09 -10.41
C GLY A 161 30.17 2.39 -11.20
N ASP A 162 31.44 2.64 -10.88
CA ASP A 162 32.57 1.99 -11.55
C ASP A 162 32.83 0.59 -10.98
N ALA A 163 32.58 0.37 -9.69
CA ALA A 163 32.57 -0.97 -9.10
C ALA A 163 31.57 -1.89 -9.82
N PHE A 164 30.32 -1.43 -9.98
CA PHE A 164 29.27 -2.16 -10.69
C PHE A 164 29.68 -2.49 -12.13
N LYS A 165 30.20 -1.51 -12.89
CA LYS A 165 30.66 -1.74 -14.26
C LYS A 165 31.73 -2.83 -14.32
N ASN A 166 32.70 -2.82 -13.41
CA ASN A 166 33.79 -3.80 -13.38
C ASN A 166 33.28 -5.21 -13.02
N TYR A 167 32.41 -5.33 -12.00
CA TYR A 167 31.79 -6.62 -11.69
C TYR A 167 31.00 -7.17 -12.88
N VAL A 168 30.14 -6.37 -13.51
CA VAL A 168 29.35 -6.81 -14.67
C VAL A 168 30.24 -7.16 -15.86
N ARG A 169 31.40 -6.49 -16.01
CA ARG A 169 32.37 -6.80 -17.07
C ARG A 169 32.98 -8.20 -16.94
N THR A 170 33.03 -8.77 -15.74
CA THR A 170 33.48 -10.15 -15.53
C THR A 170 32.64 -11.18 -16.29
N ARG A 171 31.39 -10.85 -16.63
CA ARG A 171 30.45 -11.70 -17.39
C ARG A 171 31.07 -12.33 -18.63
N ASP A 172 31.82 -11.54 -19.40
CA ASP A 172 32.37 -11.96 -20.69
C ASP A 172 33.50 -13.01 -20.52
N TYR A 173 33.97 -13.19 -19.27
CA TYR A 173 35.05 -14.10 -18.88
C TYR A 173 34.58 -15.22 -17.94
N CYS A 174 33.28 -15.29 -17.64
CA CYS A 174 32.70 -16.40 -16.88
C CYS A 174 32.70 -17.69 -17.71
N THR A 175 33.20 -18.78 -17.14
CA THR A 175 33.28 -20.11 -17.77
C THR A 175 32.47 -21.16 -17.02
N THR A 176 32.10 -20.89 -15.76
CA THR A 176 31.32 -21.78 -14.91
C THR A 176 30.11 -21.06 -14.35
N SER A 177 29.07 -21.81 -13.99
CA SER A 177 27.90 -21.30 -13.27
C SER A 177 28.28 -20.56 -11.98
N LYS A 178 29.28 -21.06 -11.25
CA LYS A 178 29.80 -20.41 -10.04
C LYS A 178 30.35 -19.02 -10.30
N HIS A 179 31.01 -18.80 -11.44
CA HIS A 179 31.49 -17.46 -11.82
C HIS A 179 30.32 -16.51 -12.08
N ILE A 180 29.25 -16.98 -12.73
CA ILE A 180 28.04 -16.20 -12.99
C ILE A 180 27.36 -15.81 -11.67
N VAL A 181 27.20 -16.76 -10.75
CA VAL A 181 26.58 -16.54 -9.45
C VAL A 181 27.39 -15.54 -8.62
N HIS A 182 28.72 -15.71 -8.54
CA HIS A 182 29.59 -14.77 -7.82
C HIS A 182 29.50 -13.35 -8.39
N MET A 183 29.55 -13.20 -9.71
CA MET A 183 29.33 -11.91 -10.36
C MET A 183 27.96 -11.31 -10.00
N CYS A 184 26.89 -12.13 -10.00
CA CYS A 184 25.54 -11.65 -9.66
C CYS A 184 25.48 -11.18 -8.20
N LEU A 185 26.10 -11.90 -7.25
CA LEU A 185 26.15 -11.50 -5.84
C LEU A 185 26.87 -10.15 -5.67
N ASN A 186 28.00 -9.93 -6.35
CA ASN A 186 28.73 -8.65 -6.28
C ASN A 186 27.90 -7.52 -6.93
N ALA A 187 27.25 -7.79 -8.07
CA ALA A 187 26.36 -6.83 -8.71
C ALA A 187 25.16 -6.48 -7.81
N ILE A 188 24.58 -7.46 -7.10
CA ILE A 188 23.49 -7.25 -6.13
C ILE A 188 23.96 -6.38 -4.97
N LEU A 189 25.10 -6.70 -4.35
CA LEU A 189 25.67 -5.93 -3.24
C LEU A 189 25.82 -4.44 -3.62
N VAL A 190 26.47 -4.17 -4.76
CA VAL A 190 26.65 -2.78 -5.21
C VAL A 190 25.31 -2.11 -5.58
N SER A 191 24.38 -2.86 -6.15
CA SER A 191 23.05 -2.32 -6.52
C SER A 191 22.24 -1.90 -5.29
N ILE A 192 22.30 -2.67 -4.20
CA ILE A 192 21.65 -2.33 -2.92
C ILE A 192 22.27 -1.04 -2.36
N GLU A 193 23.60 -0.96 -2.35
CA GLU A 193 24.36 0.22 -1.90
C GLU A 193 24.15 1.48 -2.76
N MET A 194 23.66 1.31 -4.00
CA MET A 194 23.24 2.39 -4.90
C MET A 194 21.73 2.71 -4.82
N GLY A 195 20.94 1.94 -4.06
CA GLY A 195 19.47 2.05 -4.01
C GLY A 195 18.76 1.58 -5.29
N GLN A 196 19.41 0.80 -6.15
CA GLN A 196 18.89 0.36 -7.46
C GLN A 196 18.28 -1.05 -7.40
N PHE A 197 17.11 -1.19 -6.77
CA PHE A 197 16.45 -2.49 -6.55
C PHE A 197 15.91 -3.18 -7.81
N THR A 198 15.74 -2.45 -8.92
CA THR A 198 15.43 -3.03 -10.23
C THR A 198 16.57 -3.90 -10.76
N HIS A 199 17.82 -3.48 -10.55
CA HIS A 199 19.00 -4.29 -10.85
C HIS A 199 19.07 -5.52 -9.94
N VAL A 200 18.81 -5.35 -8.63
CA VAL A 200 18.78 -6.47 -7.67
C VAL A 200 17.85 -7.57 -8.15
N THR A 201 16.60 -7.23 -8.50
CA THR A 201 15.60 -8.18 -9.01
C THR A 201 16.11 -8.93 -10.26
N SER A 202 16.78 -8.22 -11.16
CA SER A 202 17.30 -8.78 -12.41
C SER A 202 18.45 -9.75 -12.17
N TYR A 203 19.41 -9.41 -11.30
CA TYR A 203 20.56 -10.26 -11.00
C TYR A 203 20.21 -11.44 -10.09
N VAL A 204 19.24 -11.28 -9.19
CA VAL A 204 18.67 -12.42 -8.44
C VAL A 204 18.06 -13.43 -9.41
N SER A 205 17.19 -12.97 -10.31
CA SER A 205 16.55 -13.84 -11.31
C SER A 205 17.58 -14.55 -12.19
N LYS A 206 18.67 -13.86 -12.55
CA LYS A 206 19.77 -14.43 -13.33
C LYS A 206 20.56 -15.47 -12.56
N ALA A 207 20.84 -15.25 -11.28
CA ALA A 207 21.55 -16.21 -10.44
C ALA A 207 20.72 -17.47 -10.18
N GLU A 208 19.39 -17.33 -10.01
CA GLU A 208 18.47 -18.46 -9.81
C GLU A 208 18.29 -19.34 -11.06
N GLN A 209 18.55 -18.81 -12.26
CA GLN A 209 18.51 -19.55 -13.53
C GLN A 209 19.78 -20.38 -13.80
N SER A 210 20.73 -20.40 -12.85
CA SER A 210 21.94 -21.22 -12.94
C SER A 210 21.60 -22.71 -13.11
N GLN A 211 22.29 -23.41 -14.02
CA GLN A 211 22.04 -24.83 -14.31
C GLN A 211 22.54 -25.76 -13.19
N ASP A 212 23.54 -25.32 -12.42
CA ASP A 212 24.12 -26.08 -11.32
C ASP A 212 23.37 -25.83 -10.01
N ALA A 213 23.23 -26.87 -9.19
CA ALA A 213 22.67 -26.75 -7.85
C ALA A 213 23.47 -25.74 -7.02
N LEU A 214 22.77 -24.73 -6.49
CA LEU A 214 23.33 -23.73 -5.59
C LEU A 214 23.45 -24.31 -4.18
N ASP A 215 24.46 -23.87 -3.44
CA ASP A 215 24.60 -24.20 -2.02
C ASP A 215 23.55 -23.45 -1.18
N SER A 216 23.24 -23.99 0.01
CA SER A 216 22.17 -23.46 0.88
C SER A 216 22.39 -21.99 1.27
N ILE A 217 23.64 -21.58 1.51
CA ILE A 217 23.97 -20.20 1.89
C ILE A 217 23.70 -19.26 0.72
N THR A 218 24.15 -19.59 -0.49
CA THR A 218 23.85 -18.80 -1.68
C THR A 218 22.35 -18.69 -1.93
N ILE A 219 21.59 -19.78 -1.77
CA ILE A 219 20.12 -19.73 -1.87
C ILE A 219 19.55 -18.77 -0.84
N ALA A 220 19.98 -18.84 0.42
CA ALA A 220 19.51 -17.96 1.48
C ALA A 220 19.80 -16.47 1.15
N LYS A 221 21.02 -16.15 0.67
CA LYS A 221 21.40 -14.79 0.22
C LYS A 221 20.52 -14.27 -0.93
N LEU A 222 20.22 -15.12 -1.91
CA LEU A 222 19.34 -14.75 -3.02
C LEU A 222 17.88 -14.55 -2.56
N ARG A 223 17.37 -15.39 -1.65
CA ARG A 223 16.00 -15.26 -1.14
C ARG A 223 15.80 -14.00 -0.29
N CYS A 224 16.73 -13.68 0.61
CA CYS A 224 16.61 -12.47 1.43
C CYS A 224 16.75 -11.18 0.59
N THR A 225 17.63 -11.16 -0.41
CA THR A 225 17.77 -10.00 -1.33
C THR A 225 16.58 -9.85 -2.27
N ALA A 226 15.97 -10.96 -2.72
CA ALA A 226 14.70 -10.93 -3.43
C ALA A 226 13.59 -10.33 -2.56
N GLY A 227 13.51 -10.74 -1.29
CA GLY A 227 12.58 -10.19 -0.30
C GLY A 227 12.76 -8.70 -0.11
N LEU A 228 14.01 -8.25 0.02
CA LEU A 228 14.37 -6.85 0.17
C LEU A 228 13.96 -6.01 -1.06
N ALA A 229 14.26 -6.47 -2.28
CA ALA A 229 13.84 -5.76 -3.49
C ALA A 229 12.31 -5.68 -3.65
N LEU A 230 11.58 -6.69 -3.19
CA LEU A 230 10.11 -6.70 -3.18
C LEU A 230 9.51 -5.78 -2.11
N LEU A 231 10.18 -5.67 -0.95
CA LEU A 231 9.81 -4.74 0.12
C LEU A 231 9.87 -3.29 -0.37
N GLU A 232 11.00 -2.91 -0.98
CA GLU A 232 11.23 -1.59 -1.59
C GLU A 232 10.20 -1.29 -2.70
N GLY A 233 9.80 -2.33 -3.44
CA GLY A 233 8.71 -2.26 -4.41
C GLY A 233 7.29 -2.21 -3.81
N LYS A 234 7.15 -2.11 -2.48
CA LYS A 234 5.89 -2.14 -1.71
C LYS A 234 5.02 -3.40 -1.95
N LYS A 235 5.65 -4.50 -2.40
CA LYS A 235 4.98 -5.79 -2.67
C LYS A 235 5.06 -6.71 -1.45
N TYR A 236 4.47 -6.27 -0.33
CA TYR A 236 4.64 -6.90 1.00
C TYR A 236 4.32 -8.40 1.02
N LYS A 237 3.25 -8.85 0.35
CA LYS A 237 2.87 -10.28 0.30
C LYS A 237 3.93 -11.17 -0.36
N LEU A 238 4.56 -10.66 -1.43
CA LEU A 238 5.62 -11.40 -2.12
C LEU A 238 6.94 -11.30 -1.36
N ALA A 239 7.24 -10.15 -0.76
CA ALA A 239 8.40 -9.94 0.10
C ALA A 239 8.38 -10.91 1.29
N ALA A 240 7.26 -11.01 2.00
CA ALA A 240 7.05 -11.97 3.09
C ALA A 240 7.39 -13.39 2.65
N ARG A 241 6.82 -13.87 1.54
CA ARG A 241 7.10 -15.21 1.03
C ARG A 241 8.60 -15.44 0.81
N LYS A 242 9.31 -14.46 0.25
CA LYS A 242 10.76 -14.58 0.02
C LYS A 242 11.59 -14.58 1.29
N PHE A 243 11.25 -13.77 2.29
CA PHE A 243 11.92 -13.81 3.60
C PHE A 243 11.65 -15.12 4.36
N LEU A 244 10.42 -15.65 4.29
CA LEU A 244 10.04 -16.90 4.93
C LEU A 244 10.66 -18.14 4.25
N GLU A 245 11.05 -18.02 2.97
CA GLU A 245 11.81 -19.01 2.20
C GLU A 245 13.32 -18.97 2.49
N THR A 246 13.83 -17.95 3.21
CA THR A 246 15.24 -17.85 3.57
C THR A 246 15.60 -18.94 4.59
N GLY A 247 16.62 -19.74 4.28
CA GLY A 247 17.10 -20.81 5.17
C GLY A 247 17.92 -20.26 6.36
N PRO A 248 17.92 -20.95 7.51
CA PRO A 248 18.67 -20.53 8.71
C PRO A 248 20.19 -20.52 8.51
N ASP A 249 20.68 -21.24 7.49
CA ASP A 249 22.09 -21.26 7.10
C ASP A 249 22.65 -19.89 6.69
N LEU A 250 21.80 -18.87 6.50
CA LEU A 250 22.24 -17.49 6.30
C LEU A 250 23.21 -17.05 7.41
N GLY A 251 22.86 -17.31 8.68
CA GLY A 251 23.64 -16.90 9.85
C GLY A 251 24.24 -15.49 9.71
N ASN A 252 25.51 -15.33 10.09
CA ASN A 252 26.24 -14.08 9.93
C ASN A 252 27.02 -14.00 8.61
N SER A 253 26.70 -14.83 7.61
CA SER A 253 27.46 -14.92 6.35
C SER A 253 27.19 -13.76 5.37
N TYR A 254 26.27 -12.86 5.72
CA TYR A 254 25.79 -11.80 4.83
C TYR A 254 25.48 -10.47 5.54
N THR A 255 26.14 -10.21 6.66
CA THR A 255 26.02 -8.98 7.47
C THR A 255 26.46 -7.70 6.74
N GLU A 256 27.08 -7.85 5.56
CA GLU A 256 27.36 -6.76 4.62
C GLU A 256 26.14 -6.30 3.81
N VAL A 257 24.98 -6.98 3.94
CA VAL A 257 23.71 -6.62 3.31
C VAL A 257 22.56 -6.64 4.31
N ILE A 258 22.36 -7.76 5.01
CA ILE A 258 21.18 -7.97 5.86
C ILE A 258 21.50 -8.92 7.02
N ALA A 259 21.01 -8.60 8.22
CA ALA A 259 21.17 -9.44 9.40
C ALA A 259 20.00 -10.46 9.51
N PRO A 260 20.19 -11.61 10.17
CA PRO A 260 19.10 -12.56 10.46
C PRO A 260 17.91 -11.91 11.20
N GLN A 261 18.17 -10.94 12.08
CA GLN A 261 17.16 -10.18 12.81
C GLN A 261 16.28 -9.35 11.86
N ASP A 262 16.85 -8.82 10.78
CA ASP A 262 16.10 -8.09 9.75
C ASP A 262 15.18 -9.04 8.99
N VAL A 263 15.66 -10.25 8.65
CA VAL A 263 14.83 -11.27 7.97
C VAL A 263 13.61 -11.62 8.83
N ALA A 264 13.80 -11.77 10.14
CA ALA A 264 12.71 -11.99 11.10
C ALA A 264 11.72 -10.82 11.10
N THR A 265 12.24 -9.59 11.22
CA THR A 265 11.44 -8.37 11.37
C THR A 265 10.69 -8.03 10.08
N TYR A 266 11.39 -7.98 8.94
CA TYR A 266 10.84 -7.63 7.64
C TYR A 266 9.86 -8.70 7.18
N GLY A 267 10.24 -9.98 7.29
CA GLY A 267 9.39 -11.11 6.95
C GLY A 267 8.14 -11.19 7.84
N GLY A 268 8.31 -11.01 9.15
CA GLY A 268 7.24 -11.06 10.14
C GLY A 268 6.21 -9.95 9.94
N LEU A 269 6.64 -8.69 9.83
CA LEU A 269 5.74 -7.56 9.62
C LEU A 269 5.04 -7.62 8.26
N CYS A 270 5.76 -7.98 7.19
CA CYS A 270 5.15 -8.15 5.87
C CYS A 270 4.10 -9.28 5.86
N ALA A 271 4.40 -10.41 6.52
CA ALA A 271 3.45 -11.52 6.63
C ALA A 271 2.22 -11.10 7.45
N LEU A 272 2.41 -10.43 8.58
CA LEU A 272 1.34 -9.95 9.44
C LEU A 272 0.40 -9.00 8.70
N ALA A 273 0.94 -8.07 7.92
CA ALA A 273 0.16 -7.12 7.13
C ALA A 273 -0.64 -7.78 5.98
N SER A 274 -0.14 -8.88 5.39
CA SER A 274 -0.61 -9.32 4.05
C SER A 274 -1.15 -10.75 3.93
N PHE A 275 -0.82 -11.66 4.86
CA PHE A 275 -1.29 -13.05 4.83
C PHE A 275 -2.65 -13.18 5.49
N ASP A 276 -3.50 -14.10 5.03
CA ASP A 276 -4.71 -14.44 5.78
C ASP A 276 -4.38 -15.30 7.03
N ARG A 277 -5.41 -15.68 7.79
CA ARG A 277 -5.24 -16.47 9.03
C ARG A 277 -4.64 -17.85 8.77
N ALA A 278 -4.99 -18.50 7.66
CA ALA A 278 -4.48 -19.83 7.29
C ALA A 278 -3.03 -19.76 6.80
N GLU A 279 -2.69 -18.75 5.99
CA GLU A 279 -1.33 -18.47 5.55
C GLU A 279 -0.42 -18.12 6.74
N LEU A 280 -0.87 -17.31 7.70
CA LEU A 280 -0.10 -17.00 8.92
C LEU A 280 0.20 -18.27 9.73
N LYS A 281 -0.79 -19.13 9.95
CA LYS A 281 -0.58 -20.39 10.66
C LYS A 281 0.44 -21.27 9.95
N SER A 282 0.15 -21.61 8.69
CA SER A 282 0.92 -22.60 7.94
C SER A 282 2.33 -22.14 7.55
N LYS A 283 2.51 -20.85 7.21
CA LYS A 283 3.77 -20.34 6.65
C LYS A 283 4.67 -19.63 7.66
N VAL A 284 4.12 -19.16 8.78
CA VAL A 284 4.87 -18.41 9.81
C VAL A 284 4.97 -19.21 11.10
N ILE A 285 3.83 -19.52 11.72
CA ILE A 285 3.79 -20.14 13.06
C ILE A 285 4.29 -21.59 13.01
N ASP A 286 3.82 -22.37 12.05
CA ASP A 286 4.19 -23.78 11.90
C ASP A 286 5.48 -23.97 11.08
N ASN A 287 6.08 -22.87 10.56
CA ASN A 287 7.31 -22.91 9.77
C ASN A 287 8.56 -22.96 10.66
N ILE A 288 9.13 -24.16 10.77
CA ILE A 288 10.31 -24.45 11.60
C ILE A 288 11.53 -23.60 11.19
N ASN A 289 11.73 -23.37 9.88
CA ASN A 289 12.88 -22.59 9.40
C ASN A 289 12.76 -21.12 9.81
N PHE A 290 11.57 -20.54 9.64
CA PHE A 290 11.34 -19.14 9.99
C PHE A 290 11.28 -18.92 11.51
N ARG A 291 10.85 -19.92 12.27
CA ARG A 291 10.88 -19.88 13.74
C ARG A 291 12.27 -19.61 14.29
N ASN A 292 13.33 -20.17 13.68
CA ASN A 292 14.71 -19.91 14.11
C ASN A 292 15.07 -18.42 14.03
N PHE A 293 14.55 -17.70 13.03
CA PHE A 293 14.73 -16.25 12.91
C PHE A 293 13.90 -15.49 13.94
N LEU A 294 12.64 -15.89 14.15
CA LEU A 294 11.76 -15.29 15.17
C LEU A 294 12.28 -15.45 16.60
N GLU A 295 13.05 -16.48 16.89
CA GLU A 295 13.70 -16.66 18.20
C GLU A 295 14.79 -15.61 18.46
N LEU A 296 15.34 -14.97 17.42
CA LEU A 296 16.28 -13.85 17.54
C LEU A 296 15.58 -12.52 17.88
N VAL A 297 14.28 -12.40 17.55
CA VAL A 297 13.50 -11.18 17.75
C VAL A 297 12.16 -11.54 18.42
N PRO A 298 12.15 -11.82 19.74
CA PRO A 298 10.99 -12.34 20.44
C PRO A 298 9.78 -11.40 20.38
N GLU A 299 10.01 -10.08 20.33
CA GLU A 299 8.93 -9.07 20.23
C GLU A 299 8.07 -9.27 18.96
N ILE A 300 8.70 -9.56 17.82
CA ILE A 300 7.98 -9.85 16.56
C ILE A 300 7.26 -11.19 16.64
N ARG A 301 7.83 -12.17 17.35
CA ARG A 301 7.18 -13.47 17.57
C ARG A 301 5.92 -13.34 18.41
N GLU A 302 6.00 -12.65 19.55
CA GLU A 302 4.86 -12.42 20.43
C GLU A 302 3.79 -11.59 19.71
N LEU A 303 4.18 -10.54 18.97
CA LEU A 303 3.29 -9.76 18.12
C LEU A 303 2.46 -10.64 17.17
N ILE A 304 3.09 -11.58 16.46
CA ILE A 304 2.40 -12.47 15.51
C ILE A 304 1.47 -13.45 16.25
N ASN A 305 1.91 -13.98 17.39
CA ASN A 305 1.10 -14.90 18.20
C ASN A 305 -0.13 -14.21 18.80
N ASP A 306 0.01 -13.00 19.32
CA ASP A 306 -1.08 -12.21 19.89
C ASP A 306 -2.10 -11.83 18.82
N PHE A 307 -1.63 -11.46 17.62
CA PHE A 307 -2.52 -11.24 16.48
C PHE A 307 -3.30 -12.51 16.12
N TYR A 308 -2.62 -13.66 16.03
CA TYR A 308 -3.24 -14.93 15.66
C TYR A 308 -4.25 -15.45 16.69
N THR A 309 -3.99 -15.20 17.97
CA THR A 309 -4.88 -15.56 19.10
C THR A 309 -5.92 -14.48 19.41
N SER A 310 -5.99 -13.42 18.60
CA SER A 310 -6.94 -12.31 18.73
C SER A 310 -6.79 -11.45 20.00
N HIS A 311 -5.61 -11.45 20.62
CA HIS A 311 -5.23 -10.52 21.69
C HIS A 311 -4.73 -9.18 21.11
N TYR A 312 -5.63 -8.44 20.44
CA TYR A 312 -5.25 -7.26 19.66
C TYR A 312 -4.70 -6.09 20.49
N ALA A 313 -5.11 -5.94 21.75
CA ALA A 313 -4.59 -4.89 22.64
C ALA A 313 -3.08 -5.04 22.86
N SER A 314 -2.65 -6.24 23.29
CA SER A 314 -1.24 -6.61 23.49
C SER A 314 -0.46 -6.55 22.18
N CYS A 315 -1.03 -7.08 21.08
CA CYS A 315 -0.44 -6.99 19.75
C CYS A 315 -0.13 -5.54 19.34
N LEU A 316 -1.08 -4.62 19.49
CA LEU A 316 -0.91 -3.22 19.11
C LEU A 316 0.04 -2.49 20.06
N GLU A 317 0.13 -2.90 21.31
CA GLU A 317 1.12 -2.39 22.26
C GLU A 317 2.55 -2.77 21.82
N TYR A 318 2.81 -4.04 21.49
CA TYR A 318 4.10 -4.47 20.93
C TYR A 318 4.44 -3.69 19.65
N LEU A 319 3.48 -3.56 18.74
CA LEU A 319 3.70 -2.83 17.48
C LEU A 319 3.98 -1.34 17.74
N GLY A 320 3.29 -0.73 18.71
CA GLY A 320 3.51 0.65 19.14
C GLY A 320 4.89 0.87 19.74
N ASN A 321 5.35 -0.05 20.60
CA ASN A 321 6.68 0.00 21.22
C ASN A 321 7.80 -0.14 20.18
N LEU A 322 7.60 -0.99 19.16
CA LEU A 322 8.56 -1.16 18.07
C LEU A 322 8.61 0.03 17.12
N LYS A 323 7.51 0.79 16.98
CA LYS A 323 7.34 1.83 15.94
C LYS A 323 8.51 2.81 15.87
N ALA A 324 9.01 3.30 17.01
CA ALA A 324 10.12 4.24 17.06
C ALA A 324 11.42 3.64 16.49
N ASN A 325 11.72 2.38 16.82
CA ASN A 325 12.93 1.69 16.36
C ASN A 325 12.83 1.33 14.86
N LEU A 326 11.64 0.95 14.39
CA LEU A 326 11.40 0.66 12.97
C LEU A 326 11.62 1.89 12.06
N PHE A 327 11.38 3.11 12.57
CA PHE A 327 11.69 4.35 11.84
C PHE A 327 13.18 4.64 11.70
N LEU A 328 14.03 3.96 12.46
CA LEU A 328 15.49 4.11 12.41
C LEU A 328 16.15 3.03 11.53
N ASP A 329 15.37 2.12 10.97
CA ASP A 329 15.84 1.13 10.00
C ASP A 329 15.82 1.70 8.58
N ILE A 330 16.93 1.54 7.87
CA ILE A 330 17.16 2.12 6.54
C ILE A 330 16.17 1.64 5.47
N HIS A 331 15.70 0.40 5.57
CA HIS A 331 14.81 -0.20 4.59
C HIS A 331 13.35 -0.09 5.01
N LEU A 332 13.04 -0.20 6.31
CA LEU A 332 11.65 -0.13 6.79
C LEU A 332 11.10 1.29 6.93
N HIS A 333 11.94 2.32 7.05
CA HIS A 333 11.51 3.70 7.32
C HIS A 333 10.30 4.15 6.48
N ASP A 334 10.37 3.97 5.16
CA ASP A 334 9.34 4.40 4.21
C ASP A 334 8.09 3.48 4.19
N HIS A 335 8.13 2.36 4.91
CA HIS A 335 7.08 1.35 4.96
C HIS A 335 6.36 1.29 6.32
N VAL A 336 6.93 1.85 7.39
CA VAL A 336 6.41 1.72 8.77
C VAL A 336 4.94 2.10 8.85
N GLU A 337 4.55 3.29 8.36
CA GLU A 337 3.15 3.73 8.45
C GLU A 337 2.21 2.86 7.64
N THR A 338 2.60 2.47 6.42
CA THR A 338 1.77 1.60 5.56
C THR A 338 1.58 0.21 6.18
N LEU A 339 2.63 -0.39 6.72
CA LEU A 339 2.56 -1.69 7.39
C LEU A 339 1.71 -1.60 8.65
N TYR A 340 1.88 -0.55 9.45
CA TYR A 340 1.11 -0.32 10.68
C TYR A 340 -0.39 -0.20 10.38
N GLU A 341 -0.75 0.61 9.39
CA GLU A 341 -2.13 0.80 8.96
C GLU A 341 -2.75 -0.50 8.43
N GLN A 342 -2.02 -1.27 7.60
CA GLN A 342 -2.49 -2.56 7.09
C GLN A 342 -2.72 -3.59 8.20
N ILE A 343 -1.80 -3.68 9.17
CA ILE A 343 -1.94 -4.59 10.31
C ILE A 343 -3.15 -4.18 11.16
N ARG A 344 -3.31 -2.88 11.44
CA ARG A 344 -4.43 -2.35 12.23
C ARG A 344 -5.78 -2.58 11.55
N ASN A 345 -5.89 -2.25 10.26
CA ASN A 345 -7.11 -2.47 9.47
C ASN A 345 -7.50 -3.96 9.44
N LYS A 346 -6.51 -4.83 9.29
CA LYS A 346 -6.73 -6.28 9.29
C LYS A 346 -7.20 -6.81 10.65
N ALA A 347 -6.64 -6.30 11.75
CA ALA A 347 -7.12 -6.63 13.09
C ALA A 347 -8.58 -6.20 13.30
N LEU A 348 -8.96 -4.99 12.86
CA LEU A 348 -10.34 -4.49 12.93
C LEU A 348 -11.31 -5.41 12.15
N ILE A 349 -10.93 -5.79 10.92
CA ILE A 349 -11.74 -6.71 10.09
C ILE A 349 -11.91 -8.07 10.80
N GLN A 350 -10.82 -8.65 11.31
CA GLN A 350 -10.87 -9.94 11.99
C GLN A 350 -11.65 -9.91 13.30
N TYR A 351 -11.57 -8.81 14.05
CA TYR A 351 -12.33 -8.62 15.28
C TYR A 351 -13.84 -8.59 15.02
N THR A 352 -14.28 -7.93 13.94
CA THR A 352 -15.71 -7.80 13.63
C THR A 352 -16.32 -9.04 12.97
N HIS A 353 -15.51 -9.87 12.32
CA HIS A 353 -15.98 -11.00 11.50
C HIS A 353 -16.89 -12.01 12.21
N PRO A 354 -16.62 -12.49 13.44
CA PRO A 354 -17.44 -13.51 14.10
C PRO A 354 -18.73 -12.95 14.74
N PHE A 355 -18.92 -11.63 14.81
CA PHE A 355 -20.00 -11.03 15.58
C PHE A 355 -21.09 -10.41 14.69
N VAL A 356 -22.36 -10.66 15.05
CA VAL A 356 -23.51 -10.01 14.42
C VAL A 356 -23.65 -8.56 14.88
N SER A 357 -23.26 -8.26 16.12
CA SER A 357 -23.23 -6.92 16.67
C SER A 357 -22.05 -6.75 17.63
N VAL A 358 -21.40 -5.59 17.61
CA VAL A 358 -20.23 -5.27 18.43
C VAL A 358 -20.45 -3.95 19.16
N ASP A 359 -20.22 -3.93 20.47
CA ASP A 359 -20.18 -2.70 21.26
C ASP A 359 -18.89 -1.92 20.98
N LEU A 360 -19.03 -0.65 20.56
CA LEU A 360 -17.88 0.17 20.17
C LEU A 360 -17.03 0.62 21.36
N HIS A 361 -17.56 0.67 22.59
CA HIS A 361 -16.75 0.97 23.77
C HIS A 361 -15.82 -0.21 24.09
N MET A 362 -16.34 -1.45 24.04
CA MET A 362 -15.53 -2.65 24.22
C MET A 362 -14.46 -2.75 23.13
N MET A 363 -14.84 -2.49 21.88
CA MET A 363 -13.91 -2.51 20.75
C MET A 363 -12.86 -1.39 20.87
N ALA A 364 -13.24 -0.17 21.27
CA ALA A 364 -12.30 0.93 21.45
C ALA A 364 -11.25 0.62 22.53
N ASN A 365 -11.67 0.00 23.64
CA ASN A 365 -10.78 -0.48 24.69
C ASN A 365 -9.82 -1.57 24.17
N ALA A 366 -10.32 -2.54 23.39
CA ALA A 366 -9.49 -3.60 22.82
C ALA A 366 -8.46 -3.10 21.79
N PHE A 367 -8.68 -1.93 21.19
CA PHE A 367 -7.79 -1.33 20.19
C PHE A 367 -7.02 -0.11 20.71
N ASN A 368 -7.06 0.14 22.02
CA ASN A 368 -6.39 1.25 22.71
C ASN A 368 -6.65 2.60 22.02
N THR A 369 -7.91 2.87 21.65
CA THR A 369 -8.30 4.08 20.93
C THR A 369 -9.57 4.69 21.51
N SER A 370 -9.93 5.89 21.06
CA SER A 370 -11.21 6.50 21.42
C SER A 370 -12.33 5.98 20.52
N VAL A 371 -13.57 5.97 21.03
CA VAL A 371 -14.75 5.57 20.24
C VAL A 371 -14.90 6.45 19.00
N SER A 372 -14.65 7.77 19.11
CA SER A 372 -14.75 8.68 17.96
C SER A 372 -13.70 8.39 16.89
N SER A 373 -12.47 8.04 17.28
CA SER A 373 -11.42 7.62 16.34
C SER A 373 -11.77 6.28 15.69
N LEU A 374 -12.26 5.32 16.48
CA LEU A 374 -12.68 4.02 15.99
C LEU A 374 -13.83 4.13 14.97
N GLU A 375 -14.80 5.00 15.22
CA GLU A 375 -15.91 5.25 14.29
C GLU A 375 -15.40 5.72 12.92
N LYS A 376 -14.41 6.63 12.88
CA LYS A 376 -13.79 7.09 11.62
C LYS A 376 -13.04 5.98 10.90
N GLU A 377 -12.31 5.15 11.64
CA GLU A 377 -11.58 4.00 11.08
C GLU A 377 -12.56 2.98 10.48
N LEU A 378 -13.62 2.64 11.22
CA LEU A 378 -14.67 1.72 10.76
C LEU A 378 -15.46 2.29 9.58
N GLU A 379 -15.76 3.59 9.57
CA GLU A 379 -16.41 4.28 8.45
C GLU A 379 -15.58 4.11 7.17
N ALA A 380 -14.27 4.33 7.23
CA ALA A 380 -13.39 4.14 6.08
C ALA A 380 -13.40 2.69 5.59
N LEU A 381 -13.32 1.71 6.50
CA LEU A 381 -13.35 0.27 6.17
C LEU A 381 -14.70 -0.17 5.57
N ILE A 382 -15.81 0.35 6.06
CA ILE A 382 -17.16 0.06 5.52
C ILE A 382 -17.31 0.70 4.14
N THR A 383 -16.90 1.95 3.98
CA THR A 383 -17.03 2.68 2.72
C THR A 383 -16.14 2.06 1.62
N ASN A 384 -15.00 1.49 1.99
CA ASN A 384 -14.12 0.73 1.10
C ASN A 384 -14.58 -0.73 0.88
N ASN A 385 -15.75 -1.13 1.39
CA ASN A 385 -16.30 -2.49 1.31
C ASN A 385 -15.40 -3.58 1.92
N GLN A 386 -14.53 -3.24 2.87
CA GLN A 386 -13.69 -4.19 3.59
C GLN A 386 -14.42 -4.82 4.78
N ILE A 387 -15.38 -4.09 5.37
CA ILE A 387 -16.28 -4.58 6.42
C ILE A 387 -17.72 -4.42 5.94
N GLN A 388 -18.50 -5.51 5.97
CA GLN A 388 -19.93 -5.48 5.67
C GLN A 388 -20.72 -5.23 6.97
N ALA A 389 -20.77 -3.98 7.42
CA ALA A 389 -21.47 -3.60 8.64
C ALA A 389 -22.09 -2.19 8.53
N ARG A 390 -22.89 -1.81 9.52
CA ARG A 390 -23.36 -0.43 9.71
C ARG A 390 -23.16 0.03 11.15
N ILE A 391 -22.80 1.29 11.31
CA ILE A 391 -22.55 1.91 12.60
C ILE A 391 -23.83 2.56 13.12
N ASP A 392 -24.29 2.17 14.31
CA ASP A 392 -25.27 2.92 15.10
C ASP A 392 -24.49 3.92 15.98
N SER A 393 -24.30 5.14 15.46
CA SER A 393 -23.48 6.13 16.14
C SER A 393 -24.15 6.69 17.40
N HIS A 394 -25.47 6.60 17.51
CA HIS A 394 -26.18 6.98 18.72
C HIS A 394 -25.94 5.99 19.87
N ASN A 395 -26.17 4.70 19.62
CA ASN A 395 -26.03 3.67 20.66
C ASN A 395 -24.60 3.12 20.79
N LYS A 396 -23.69 3.56 19.91
CA LYS A 396 -22.30 3.09 19.83
C LYS A 396 -22.19 1.57 19.64
N ILE A 397 -22.96 1.05 18.68
CA ILE A 397 -22.98 -0.36 18.31
C ILE A 397 -22.70 -0.50 16.80
N LEU A 398 -21.86 -1.45 16.42
CA LEU A 398 -21.66 -1.86 15.03
C LEU A 398 -22.51 -3.09 14.73
N TYR A 399 -23.38 -3.05 13.73
CA TYR A 399 -24.19 -4.18 13.29
C TYR A 399 -23.65 -4.77 11.99
N ALA A 400 -23.32 -6.06 11.98
CA ALA A 400 -22.96 -6.78 10.77
C ALA A 400 -24.14 -6.82 9.80
N ARG A 401 -23.85 -6.60 8.52
CA ARG A 401 -24.83 -6.69 7.44
C ARG A 401 -24.70 -8.07 6.82
N HIS A 402 -25.69 -8.92 7.03
CA HIS A 402 -25.82 -10.13 6.22
C HIS A 402 -26.20 -9.73 4.78
N ALA A 403 -25.26 -9.87 3.85
CA ALA A 403 -25.56 -9.76 2.43
C ALA A 403 -26.47 -10.93 2.03
N ASP A 404 -27.69 -10.62 1.58
CA ASP A 404 -28.55 -11.62 0.94
C ASP A 404 -27.86 -12.09 -0.36
N GLN A 405 -27.33 -13.33 -0.34
CA GLN A 405 -26.60 -13.99 -1.43
C GLN A 405 -27.34 -13.86 -2.79
N ARG A 406 -28.68 -13.81 -2.74
CA ARG A 406 -29.54 -13.70 -3.91
C ARG A 406 -29.58 -12.26 -4.44
N ASN A 407 -29.61 -11.27 -3.56
CA ASN A 407 -29.58 -9.85 -3.90
C ASN A 407 -28.24 -9.44 -4.53
N ALA A 408 -27.12 -9.96 -4.00
CA ALA A 408 -25.79 -9.78 -4.59
C ALA A 408 -25.70 -10.38 -6.01
N THR A 409 -26.32 -11.54 -6.24
CA THR A 409 -26.38 -12.16 -7.56
C THR A 409 -27.18 -11.30 -8.55
N PHE A 410 -28.32 -10.73 -8.13
CA PHE A 410 -29.11 -9.83 -8.97
C PHE A 410 -28.40 -8.52 -9.30
N GLN A 411 -27.67 -7.93 -8.35
CA GLN A 411 -26.89 -6.72 -8.61
C GLN A 411 -25.74 -6.98 -9.58
N ARG A 412 -25.05 -8.11 -9.47
CA ARG A 412 -23.99 -8.49 -10.41
C ARG A 412 -24.53 -8.65 -11.84
N VAL A 413 -25.70 -9.27 -12.00
CA VAL A 413 -26.37 -9.42 -13.31
C VAL A 413 -26.78 -8.07 -13.89
N LEU A 414 -27.31 -7.14 -13.06
CA LEU A 414 -27.62 -5.77 -13.49
C LEU A 414 -26.37 -5.02 -13.94
N GLN A 415 -25.28 -5.12 -13.16
CA GLN A 415 -24.02 -4.47 -13.48
C GLN A 415 -23.44 -4.99 -14.80
N THR A 416 -23.44 -6.31 -15.02
CA THR A 416 -23.01 -6.90 -16.30
C THR A 416 -23.91 -6.45 -17.47
N GLY A 417 -25.22 -6.27 -17.25
CA GLY A 417 -26.14 -5.70 -18.25
C GLY A 417 -25.81 -4.25 -18.61
N CYS A 418 -25.59 -3.40 -17.60
CA CYS A 418 -25.20 -1.99 -17.80
C CYS A 418 -23.79 -1.85 -18.42
N GLU A 419 -22.86 -2.73 -18.08
CA GLU A 419 -21.53 -2.79 -18.70
C GLU A 419 -21.63 -3.17 -20.18
N PHE A 420 -22.51 -4.11 -20.54
CA PHE A 420 -22.77 -4.50 -21.93
C PHE A 420 -23.41 -3.39 -22.77
N ASP A 421 -24.35 -2.62 -22.21
CA ASP A 421 -24.94 -1.44 -22.87
C ASP A 421 -23.89 -0.32 -23.08
N ARG A 422 -22.91 -0.23 -22.18
CA ARG A 422 -21.82 0.77 -22.24
C ARG A 422 -20.73 0.41 -23.23
N GLU A 423 -20.37 -0.86 -23.34
CA GLU A 423 -19.33 -1.35 -24.26
C GLU A 423 -19.70 -1.09 -25.73
N PHE A 424 -21.00 -0.89 -26.02
CA PHE A 424 -21.51 -0.50 -27.34
C PHE A 424 -21.54 1.02 -27.62
N LEU A 425 -21.30 1.87 -26.60
CA LEU A 425 -21.30 3.34 -26.71
C LEU A 425 -19.92 3.99 -26.59
N GLU A 426 -18.85 3.21 -26.44
CA GLU A 426 -17.48 3.75 -26.44
C GLU A 426 -17.03 4.12 -27.87
N THR A 427 -17.34 5.35 -28.27
CA THR A 427 -16.66 6.03 -29.36
C THR A 427 -15.17 6.18 -29.04
N GLY A 428 -14.33 5.77 -29.98
CA GLY A 428 -12.88 5.62 -29.82
C GLY A 428 -12.04 6.89 -29.59
N PRO A 429 -10.70 6.72 -29.43
CA PRO A 429 -9.83 7.64 -28.68
C PRO A 429 -9.27 8.89 -29.42
N ASP A 430 -9.69 9.21 -30.63
CA ASP A 430 -8.91 10.12 -31.51
C ASP A 430 -9.33 11.61 -31.51
N LEU A 431 -10.11 12.07 -30.52
CA LEU A 431 -10.60 13.46 -30.47
C LEU A 431 -9.65 14.47 -29.78
N GLY A 432 -8.57 14.00 -29.15
CA GLY A 432 -7.80 14.79 -28.18
C GLY A 432 -7.01 15.99 -28.70
N ASN A 433 -6.86 16.20 -30.01
CA ASN A 433 -6.15 17.37 -30.56
C ASN A 433 -6.71 17.88 -31.90
N SER A 434 -7.79 17.29 -32.41
CA SER A 434 -8.31 17.53 -33.76
C SER A 434 -9.64 18.30 -33.79
N TYR A 435 -10.19 18.65 -32.62
CA TYR A 435 -11.56 19.16 -32.47
C TYR A 435 -11.68 20.43 -31.62
N THR A 436 -10.62 21.25 -31.56
CA THR A 436 -10.61 22.54 -30.82
C THR A 436 -11.57 23.58 -31.39
N GLU A 437 -12.09 23.37 -32.61
CA GLU A 437 -13.15 24.22 -33.19
C GLU A 437 -14.51 24.04 -32.48
N VAL A 438 -14.66 23.00 -31.66
CA VAL A 438 -15.94 22.64 -31.00
C VAL A 438 -15.84 22.66 -29.48
N ILE A 439 -14.79 22.09 -28.88
CA ILE A 439 -14.63 22.02 -27.42
C ILE A 439 -13.16 22.04 -27.02
N ALA A 440 -12.81 22.83 -26.00
CA ALA A 440 -11.45 22.85 -25.49
C ALA A 440 -11.18 21.63 -24.57
N PRO A 441 -9.94 21.13 -24.49
CA PRO A 441 -9.57 20.05 -23.56
C PRO A 441 -9.91 20.35 -22.09
N GLN A 442 -9.86 21.61 -21.67
CA GLN A 442 -10.26 22.06 -20.34
C GLN A 442 -11.77 21.92 -20.11
N ASP A 443 -12.58 22.18 -21.14
CA ASP A 443 -14.03 22.02 -21.09
C ASP A 443 -14.40 20.54 -21.02
N VAL A 444 -13.67 19.67 -21.73
CA VAL A 444 -13.82 18.21 -21.61
C VAL A 444 -13.55 17.74 -20.17
N ALA A 445 -12.50 18.27 -19.53
CA ALA A 445 -12.19 17.97 -18.14
C ALA A 445 -13.31 18.45 -17.19
N THR A 446 -13.78 19.67 -17.39
CA THR A 446 -14.80 20.31 -16.53
C THR A 446 -16.16 19.66 -16.70
N TYR A 447 -16.64 19.51 -17.93
CA TYR A 447 -17.95 18.93 -18.25
C TYR A 447 -17.96 17.44 -17.90
N GLY A 448 -16.92 16.71 -18.31
CA GLY A 448 -16.78 15.29 -18.00
C GLY A 448 -16.66 15.04 -16.49
N GLY A 449 -15.90 15.88 -15.78
CA GLY A 449 -15.68 15.76 -14.34
C GLY A 449 -16.95 15.99 -13.52
N LEU A 450 -17.68 17.09 -13.79
CA LEU A 450 -18.92 17.41 -13.09
C LEU A 450 -20.04 16.40 -13.40
N CYS A 451 -20.18 15.97 -14.65
CA CYS A 451 -21.15 14.95 -15.04
C CYS A 451 -20.82 13.58 -14.42
N ALA A 452 -19.55 13.20 -14.37
CA ALA A 452 -19.11 11.98 -13.70
C ALA A 452 -19.41 12.04 -12.20
N LEU A 453 -19.15 13.17 -11.55
CA LEU A 453 -19.45 13.36 -10.14
C LEU A 453 -20.95 13.24 -9.84
N ALA A 454 -21.79 13.86 -10.67
CA ALA A 454 -23.24 13.76 -10.56
C ALA A 454 -23.74 12.33 -10.82
N SER A 455 -23.15 11.60 -11.76
CA SER A 455 -23.74 10.35 -12.31
C SER A 455 -23.10 9.05 -11.80
N PHE A 456 -21.77 8.95 -11.73
CA PHE A 456 -21.06 7.68 -11.48
C PHE A 456 -21.04 7.24 -10.01
N ASP A 457 -21.21 5.95 -9.74
CA ASP A 457 -20.97 5.44 -8.39
C ASP A 457 -19.47 5.49 -8.01
N ARG A 458 -19.13 5.14 -6.76
CA ARG A 458 -17.74 5.23 -6.28
C ARG A 458 -16.79 4.30 -7.06
N ALA A 459 -17.25 3.12 -7.48
CA ALA A 459 -16.44 2.17 -8.24
C ALA A 459 -16.20 2.65 -9.69
N GLU A 460 -17.23 3.20 -10.31
CA GLU A 460 -17.17 3.85 -11.61
C GLU A 460 -16.28 5.09 -11.60
N LEU A 461 -16.41 5.96 -10.59
CA LEU A 461 -15.56 7.14 -10.44
C LEU A 461 -14.09 6.74 -10.33
N LYS A 462 -13.79 5.69 -9.54
CA LYS A 462 -12.43 5.16 -9.44
C LYS A 462 -11.92 4.63 -10.79
N SER A 463 -12.62 3.65 -11.36
CA SER A 463 -12.15 2.93 -12.55
C SER A 463 -12.12 3.80 -13.83
N LYS A 464 -13.09 4.70 -13.99
CA LYS A 464 -13.33 5.41 -15.26
C LYS A 464 -12.81 6.84 -15.27
N VAL A 465 -12.53 7.42 -14.11
CA VAL A 465 -12.06 8.81 -13.97
C VAL A 465 -10.68 8.85 -13.31
N ILE A 466 -10.53 8.26 -12.11
CA ILE A 466 -9.29 8.38 -11.31
C ILE A 466 -8.16 7.48 -11.86
N ASP A 467 -8.47 6.21 -12.10
CA ASP A 467 -7.50 5.21 -12.60
C ASP A 467 -7.38 5.25 -14.14
N ASN A 468 -8.31 5.94 -14.82
CA ASN A 468 -8.30 6.08 -16.27
C ASN A 468 -7.28 7.14 -16.72
N ILE A 469 -6.14 6.68 -17.21
CA ILE A 469 -5.03 7.52 -17.68
C ILE A 469 -5.49 8.56 -18.72
N ASN A 470 -6.42 8.20 -19.61
CA ASN A 470 -6.86 9.09 -20.68
C ASN A 470 -7.62 10.30 -20.13
N PHE A 471 -8.59 10.07 -19.24
CA PHE A 471 -9.36 11.16 -18.64
C PHE A 471 -8.53 11.94 -17.60
N ARG A 472 -7.65 11.24 -16.88
CA ARG A 472 -6.72 11.86 -15.94
C ARG A 472 -5.83 12.92 -16.61
N ASN A 473 -5.38 12.68 -17.85
CA ASN A 473 -4.60 13.67 -18.60
C ASN A 473 -5.37 14.99 -18.83
N PHE A 474 -6.70 14.93 -19.04
CA PHE A 474 -7.54 16.12 -19.13
C PHE A 474 -7.70 16.79 -17.75
N LEU A 475 -7.87 16.01 -16.68
CA LEU A 475 -7.98 16.53 -15.31
C LEU A 475 -6.71 17.27 -14.83
N GLU A 476 -5.53 16.90 -15.32
CA GLU A 476 -4.29 17.65 -15.04
C GLU A 476 -4.30 19.07 -15.64
N LEU A 477 -5.16 19.34 -16.64
CA LEU A 477 -5.34 20.69 -17.20
C LEU A 477 -6.24 21.57 -16.32
N VAL A 478 -7.07 20.97 -15.47
CA VAL A 478 -8.02 21.65 -14.58
C VAL A 478 -7.93 21.06 -13.17
N PRO A 479 -6.87 21.39 -12.41
CA PRO A 479 -6.59 20.77 -11.12
C PRO A 479 -7.73 20.97 -10.10
N GLU A 480 -8.48 22.07 -10.20
CA GLU A 480 -9.63 22.35 -9.34
C GLU A 480 -10.71 21.27 -9.43
N ILE A 481 -11.02 20.80 -10.64
CA ILE A 481 -11.98 19.72 -10.88
C ILE A 481 -11.41 18.37 -10.41
N ARG A 482 -10.10 18.16 -10.57
CA ARG A 482 -9.42 16.96 -10.08
C ARG A 482 -9.49 16.85 -8.55
N GLU A 483 -9.15 17.91 -7.84
CA GLU A 483 -9.24 17.95 -6.36
C GLU A 483 -10.67 17.75 -5.90
N LEU A 484 -11.65 18.38 -6.56
CA LEU A 484 -13.06 18.22 -6.27
C LEU A 484 -13.54 16.77 -6.39
N ILE A 485 -13.12 16.06 -7.45
CA ILE A 485 -13.42 14.62 -7.64
C ILE A 485 -12.75 13.78 -6.55
N ASN A 486 -11.51 14.11 -6.19
CA ASN A 486 -10.75 13.39 -5.17
C ASN A 486 -11.34 13.58 -3.76
N ASP A 487 -11.74 14.80 -3.41
CA ASP A 487 -12.40 15.13 -2.14
C ASP A 487 -13.74 14.39 -2.01
N PHE A 488 -14.53 14.36 -3.08
CA PHE A 488 -15.77 13.57 -3.11
C PHE A 488 -15.50 12.07 -2.95
N TYR A 489 -14.49 11.55 -3.65
CA TYR A 489 -14.11 10.13 -3.58
C TYR A 489 -13.59 9.73 -2.19
N THR A 490 -12.93 10.64 -1.49
CA THR A 490 -12.38 10.42 -0.14
C THR A 490 -13.34 10.82 0.99
N SER A 491 -14.60 11.14 0.67
CA SER A 491 -15.64 11.57 1.62
C SER A 491 -15.40 12.93 2.31
N HIS A 492 -14.49 13.78 1.80
CA HIS A 492 -14.27 15.14 2.27
C HIS A 492 -15.32 16.11 1.70
N TYR A 493 -16.60 15.86 2.00
CA TYR A 493 -17.73 16.54 1.37
C TYR A 493 -17.78 18.06 1.62
N ALA A 494 -17.36 18.54 2.79
CA ALA A 494 -17.26 19.98 3.07
C ALA A 494 -16.32 20.70 2.09
N SER A 495 -15.11 20.17 1.94
CA SER A 495 -14.09 20.70 1.00
C SER A 495 -14.58 20.61 -0.45
N CYS A 496 -15.13 19.45 -0.84
CA CYS A 496 -15.69 19.25 -2.18
C CYS A 496 -16.77 20.29 -2.52
N LEU A 497 -17.71 20.55 -1.60
CA LEU A 497 -18.81 21.49 -1.81
C LEU A 497 -18.36 22.96 -1.76
N GLU A 498 -17.30 23.26 -1.01
CA GLU A 498 -16.64 24.56 -1.01
C GLU A 498 -15.96 24.83 -2.37
N TYR A 499 -15.18 23.87 -2.89
CA TYR A 499 -14.61 23.96 -4.23
C TYR A 499 -15.69 24.11 -5.30
N LEU A 500 -16.77 23.33 -5.23
CA LEU A 500 -17.89 23.44 -6.16
C LEU A 500 -18.58 24.81 -6.06
N GLY A 501 -18.69 25.36 -4.85
CA GLY A 501 -19.22 26.70 -4.59
C GLY A 501 -18.36 27.80 -5.21
N ASN A 502 -17.03 27.69 -5.09
CA ASN A 502 -16.08 28.64 -5.66
C ASN A 502 -16.11 28.64 -7.20
N LEU A 503 -16.31 27.47 -7.80
CA LEU A 503 -16.42 27.34 -9.26
C LEU A 503 -17.77 27.85 -9.80
N LYS A 504 -18.83 27.88 -8.98
CA LYS A 504 -20.20 28.17 -9.41
C LYS A 504 -20.32 29.46 -10.22
N ALA A 505 -19.66 30.53 -9.81
CA ALA A 505 -19.70 31.81 -10.52
C ALA A 505 -19.13 31.71 -11.95
N ASN A 506 -18.05 30.93 -12.13
CA ASN A 506 -17.43 30.70 -13.44
C ASN A 506 -18.29 29.75 -14.29
N LEU A 507 -18.84 28.69 -13.70
CA LEU A 507 -19.71 27.75 -14.41
C LEU A 507 -20.99 28.41 -14.92
N LEU A 508 -21.51 29.43 -14.23
CA LEU A 508 -22.67 30.22 -14.67
C LEU A 508 -22.35 31.15 -15.86
N LEU A 509 -21.07 31.38 -16.18
CA LEU A 509 -20.66 32.13 -17.37
C LEU A 509 -20.42 31.22 -18.59
N ASP A 510 -20.42 29.91 -18.39
CA ASP A 510 -20.19 28.92 -19.44
C ASP A 510 -21.45 28.71 -20.30
N ILE A 511 -21.27 28.76 -21.62
CA ILE A 511 -22.39 28.71 -22.59
C ILE A 511 -23.16 27.38 -22.58
N HIS A 512 -22.52 26.28 -22.18
CA HIS A 512 -23.10 24.95 -22.19
C HIS A 512 -23.57 24.52 -20.81
N LEU A 513 -22.87 24.93 -19.74
CA LEU A 513 -23.23 24.55 -18.38
C LEU A 513 -24.24 25.48 -17.72
N HIS A 514 -24.41 26.73 -18.17
CA HIS A 514 -25.26 27.74 -17.51
C HIS A 514 -26.62 27.19 -17.03
N ASP A 515 -27.38 26.57 -17.94
CA ASP A 515 -28.72 26.03 -17.66
C ASP A 515 -28.70 24.78 -16.77
N HIS A 516 -27.54 24.14 -16.64
CA HIS A 516 -27.34 22.88 -15.91
C HIS A 516 -26.64 23.05 -14.57
N VAL A 517 -26.00 24.19 -14.28
CA VAL A 517 -25.19 24.39 -13.07
C VAL A 517 -25.98 24.08 -11.80
N GLU A 518 -27.19 24.64 -11.65
CA GLU A 518 -28.01 24.41 -10.45
C GLU A 518 -28.42 22.94 -10.32
N THR A 519 -28.75 22.28 -11.43
CA THR A 519 -29.14 20.87 -11.43
C THR A 519 -27.96 19.97 -11.06
N LEU A 520 -26.78 20.23 -11.62
CA LEU A 520 -25.56 19.49 -11.29
C LEU A 520 -25.17 19.68 -9.82
N TYR A 521 -25.26 20.92 -9.33
CA TYR A 521 -24.97 21.24 -7.93
C TYR A 521 -25.89 20.45 -6.97
N GLU A 522 -27.19 20.45 -7.26
CA GLU A 522 -28.18 19.70 -6.49
C GLU A 522 -27.92 18.19 -6.55
N GLN A 523 -27.64 17.63 -7.74
CA GLN A 523 -27.37 16.20 -7.89
C GLN A 523 -26.10 15.75 -7.15
N ILE A 524 -25.02 16.52 -7.27
CA ILE A 524 -23.75 16.24 -6.56
C ILE A 524 -23.97 16.29 -5.05
N ARG A 525 -24.67 17.32 -4.56
CA ARG A 525 -24.98 17.48 -3.13
C ARG A 525 -25.85 16.35 -2.61
N ASN A 526 -26.93 16.02 -3.31
CA ASN A 526 -27.82 14.91 -2.95
C ASN A 526 -27.07 13.58 -2.88
N LYS A 527 -26.15 13.35 -3.83
CA LYS A 527 -25.33 12.13 -3.85
C LYS A 527 -24.35 12.08 -2.69
N ALA A 528 -23.72 13.20 -2.33
CA ALA A 528 -22.88 13.28 -1.13
C ALA A 528 -23.69 12.93 0.14
N LEU A 529 -24.91 13.47 0.29
CA LEU A 529 -25.80 13.15 1.43
C LEU A 529 -26.19 11.66 1.47
N ILE A 530 -26.50 11.08 0.32
CA ILE A 530 -26.83 9.64 0.19
C ILE A 530 -25.61 8.79 0.55
N GLN A 531 -24.41 9.15 0.08
CA GLN A 531 -23.19 8.41 0.39
C GLN A 531 -22.83 8.53 1.88
N TYR A 532 -22.92 9.72 2.47
CA TYR A 532 -22.62 9.95 3.88
C TYR A 532 -23.53 9.13 4.80
N THR A 533 -24.80 8.94 4.46
CA THR A 533 -25.74 8.15 5.28
C THR A 533 -25.62 6.64 5.07
N HIS A 534 -24.85 6.18 4.08
CA HIS A 534 -24.74 4.77 3.75
C HIS A 534 -24.09 3.87 4.82
N PRO A 535 -22.99 4.26 5.50
CA PRO A 535 -22.34 3.44 6.51
C PRO A 535 -23.11 3.38 7.83
N PHE A 536 -24.12 4.22 8.04
CA PHE A 536 -24.76 4.39 9.35
C PHE A 536 -26.17 3.80 9.42
N VAL A 537 -26.55 3.28 10.59
CA VAL A 537 -27.93 2.96 10.96
C VAL A 537 -28.60 4.18 11.59
N SER A 538 -27.86 4.94 12.39
CA SER A 538 -28.32 6.18 13.01
C SER A 538 -27.23 7.24 12.87
N VAL A 539 -27.61 8.49 12.56
CA VAL A 539 -26.69 9.62 12.38
C VAL A 539 -27.18 10.81 13.19
N ASP A 540 -26.28 11.41 13.97
CA ASP A 540 -26.52 12.70 14.62
C ASP A 540 -26.50 13.84 13.57
N LEU A 541 -27.58 14.61 13.51
CA LEU A 541 -27.74 15.66 12.51
C LEU A 541 -26.82 16.86 12.74
N HIS A 542 -26.35 17.11 13.97
CA HIS A 542 -25.33 18.14 14.23
C HIS A 542 -23.98 17.74 13.64
N MET A 543 -23.59 16.46 13.80
CA MET A 543 -22.35 15.94 13.19
C MET A 543 -22.42 16.01 11.66
N MET A 544 -23.55 15.59 11.09
CA MET A 544 -23.76 15.65 9.65
C MET A 544 -23.81 17.11 9.15
N ALA A 545 -24.45 18.03 9.87
CA ALA A 545 -24.49 19.45 9.50
C ALA A 545 -23.08 20.07 9.46
N ASN A 546 -22.23 19.73 10.42
CA ASN A 546 -20.82 20.15 10.43
C ASN A 546 -20.05 19.54 9.24
N ALA A 547 -20.26 18.27 8.91
CA ALA A 547 -19.59 17.59 7.79
C ALA A 547 -19.97 18.16 6.40
N PHE A 548 -21.13 18.83 6.29
CA PHE A 548 -21.61 19.47 5.07
C PHE A 548 -21.55 21.01 5.12
N ASN A 549 -20.93 21.57 6.16
CA ASN A 549 -20.84 23.01 6.41
C ASN A 549 -22.19 23.73 6.25
N THR A 550 -23.24 23.16 6.84
CA THR A 550 -24.62 23.66 6.74
C THR A 550 -25.28 23.72 8.12
N SER A 551 -26.46 24.32 8.20
CA SER A 551 -27.25 24.31 9.45
C SER A 551 -28.08 23.03 9.57
N VAL A 552 -28.39 22.61 10.80
CA VAL A 552 -29.28 21.45 11.02
C VAL A 552 -30.66 21.65 10.40
N SER A 553 -31.18 22.89 10.43
CA SER A 553 -32.51 23.22 9.86
C SER A 553 -32.55 23.10 8.34
N SER A 554 -31.50 23.53 7.64
CA SER A 554 -31.38 23.33 6.19
C SER A 554 -31.18 21.86 5.84
N LEU A 555 -30.32 21.17 6.59
CA LEU A 555 -30.07 19.74 6.40
C LEU A 555 -31.34 18.89 6.59
N GLU A 556 -32.17 19.19 7.60
CA GLU A 556 -33.43 18.47 7.83
C GLU A 556 -34.37 18.58 6.63
N LYS A 557 -34.48 19.76 6.01
CA LYS A 557 -35.31 19.96 4.81
C LYS A 557 -34.78 19.20 3.59
N GLU A 558 -33.47 19.21 3.39
CA GLU A 558 -32.80 18.47 2.32
C GLU A 558 -33.02 16.95 2.49
N LEU A 559 -32.82 16.43 3.71
CA LEU A 559 -33.07 15.02 4.03
C LEU A 559 -34.55 14.65 3.91
N GLU A 560 -35.47 15.52 4.31
CA GLU A 560 -36.92 15.32 4.16
C GLU A 560 -37.29 15.15 2.68
N ALA A 561 -36.75 15.99 1.79
CA ALA A 561 -36.95 15.88 0.35
C ALA A 561 -36.40 14.55 -0.19
N LEU A 562 -35.18 14.16 0.20
CA LEU A 562 -34.55 12.90 -0.23
C LEU A 562 -35.31 11.66 0.28
N ILE A 563 -35.84 11.70 1.50
CA ILE A 563 -36.65 10.63 2.07
C ILE A 563 -38.00 10.53 1.35
N THR A 564 -38.65 11.67 1.10
CA THR A 564 -39.95 11.74 0.40
C THR A 564 -39.82 11.22 -1.03
N ASN A 565 -38.71 11.52 -1.70
CA ASN A 565 -38.38 11.04 -3.04
C ASN A 565 -37.86 9.58 -3.07
N ASN A 566 -37.84 8.88 -1.92
CA ASN A 566 -37.30 7.52 -1.76
C ASN A 566 -35.82 7.36 -2.18
N GLN A 567 -35.04 8.43 -2.17
CA GLN A 567 -33.60 8.38 -2.44
C GLN A 567 -32.80 7.96 -1.19
N ILE A 568 -33.28 8.34 0.00
CA ILE A 568 -32.75 7.86 1.29
C ILE A 568 -33.87 7.09 2.02
N GLN A 569 -33.61 5.83 2.34
CA GLN A 569 -34.53 5.02 3.15
C GLN A 569 -34.26 5.28 4.63
N ALA A 570 -34.78 6.38 5.18
CA ALA A 570 -34.58 6.76 6.58
C ALA A 570 -35.82 7.44 7.18
N ARG A 571 -35.79 7.72 8.48
CA ARG A 571 -36.72 8.56 9.22
C ARG A 571 -35.95 9.55 10.08
N ILE A 572 -36.42 10.79 10.12
CA ILE A 572 -35.84 11.85 10.96
C ILE A 572 -36.58 11.89 12.29
N ASP A 573 -35.85 11.73 13.39
CA ASP A 573 -36.27 12.14 14.72
C ASP A 573 -35.87 13.60 14.91
N SER A 574 -36.82 14.51 14.65
CA SER A 574 -36.54 15.94 14.72
C SER A 574 -36.43 16.47 16.16
N HIS A 575 -36.87 15.71 17.16
CA HIS A 575 -36.72 16.10 18.57
C HIS A 575 -35.29 15.84 19.04
N ASN A 576 -34.79 14.63 18.80
CA ASN A 576 -33.44 14.23 19.19
C ASN A 576 -32.37 14.61 18.17
N LYS A 577 -32.79 15.13 17.00
CA LYS A 577 -31.93 15.48 15.86
C LYS A 577 -31.11 14.29 15.38
N ILE A 578 -31.78 13.15 15.17
CA ILE A 578 -31.17 11.90 14.72
C ILE A 578 -31.87 11.40 13.45
N LEU A 579 -31.10 10.94 12.47
CA LEU A 579 -31.60 10.24 11.28
C LEU A 579 -31.45 8.74 11.47
N TYR A 580 -32.54 7.97 11.42
CA TYR A 580 -32.55 6.52 11.50
C TYR A 580 -32.77 5.89 10.13
N ALA A 581 -31.84 5.07 9.66
CA ALA A 581 -31.99 4.24 8.47
C ALA A 581 -33.12 3.23 8.66
N ARG A 582 -33.97 3.09 7.66
CA ARG A 582 -35.07 2.12 7.63
C ARG A 582 -34.55 0.82 7.06
N HIS A 583 -34.77 -0.30 7.74
CA HIS A 583 -34.68 -1.62 7.11
C HIS A 583 -35.89 -1.79 6.19
N ALA A 584 -35.81 -1.26 4.96
CA ALA A 584 -36.78 -1.64 3.95
C ALA A 584 -36.49 -3.09 3.53
N ASP A 585 -37.55 -3.84 3.21
CA ASP A 585 -37.48 -5.16 2.60
C ASP A 585 -36.87 -5.00 1.19
N GLN A 586 -35.54 -4.92 1.16
CA GLN A 586 -34.69 -4.59 0.01
C GLN A 586 -34.95 -5.54 -1.17
N ARG A 587 -35.54 -6.71 -0.87
CA ARG A 587 -35.96 -7.75 -1.78
C ARG A 587 -37.01 -7.28 -2.80
N ASN A 588 -38.02 -6.54 -2.36
CA ASN A 588 -39.11 -6.11 -3.26
C ASN A 588 -38.65 -4.95 -4.16
N THR A 589 -37.80 -4.07 -3.63
CA THR A 589 -37.23 -2.93 -4.37
C THR A 589 -36.24 -3.39 -5.43
N THR A 590 -35.36 -4.35 -5.13
CA THR A 590 -34.46 -4.94 -6.13
C THR A 590 -35.24 -5.67 -7.21
N PHE A 591 -36.28 -6.44 -6.84
CA PHE A 591 -37.09 -7.17 -7.82
C PHE A 591 -37.80 -6.24 -8.81
N GLN A 592 -38.39 -5.14 -8.32
CA GLN A 592 -39.00 -4.14 -9.20
C GLN A 592 -38.00 -3.42 -10.09
N ARG A 593 -36.81 -3.08 -9.56
CA ARG A 593 -35.76 -2.43 -10.35
C ARG A 593 -35.23 -3.36 -11.45
N VAL A 594 -35.03 -4.65 -11.16
CA VAL A 594 -34.63 -5.65 -12.18
C VAL A 594 -35.68 -5.78 -13.28
N LEU A 595 -36.97 -5.81 -12.92
CA LEU A 595 -38.05 -5.84 -13.91
C LEU A 595 -38.07 -4.57 -14.77
N GLN A 596 -37.87 -3.40 -14.17
CA GLN A 596 -37.84 -2.15 -14.89
C GLN A 596 -36.65 -2.08 -15.86
N THR A 597 -35.44 -2.41 -15.41
CA THR A 597 -34.25 -2.45 -16.28
C THR A 597 -34.41 -3.49 -17.39
N GLY A 598 -35.01 -4.65 -17.11
CA GLY A 598 -35.33 -5.64 -18.15
C GLY A 598 -36.32 -5.12 -19.21
N CYS A 599 -37.31 -4.33 -18.80
CA CYS A 599 -38.25 -3.67 -19.71
C CYS A 599 -37.57 -2.56 -20.53
N GLU A 600 -36.66 -1.80 -19.93
CA GLU A 600 -35.88 -0.77 -20.62
C GLU A 600 -34.94 -1.40 -21.66
N PHE A 601 -34.26 -2.49 -21.29
CA PHE A 601 -33.42 -3.28 -22.20
C PHE A 601 -34.22 -3.84 -23.39
N ASP A 602 -35.39 -4.47 -23.17
CA ASP A 602 -36.24 -4.95 -24.27
C ASP A 602 -36.65 -3.81 -25.20
N ARG A 603 -37.00 -2.64 -24.65
CA ARG A 603 -37.37 -1.45 -25.44
C ARG A 603 -36.19 -0.96 -26.28
N GLU A 604 -34.99 -0.91 -25.74
CA GLU A 604 -33.80 -0.44 -26.43
C GLU A 604 -33.33 -1.41 -27.52
N VAL A 605 -33.33 -2.72 -27.24
CA VAL A 605 -33.03 -3.75 -28.25
C VAL A 605 -34.03 -3.69 -29.40
N ARG A 606 -35.32 -3.49 -29.14
CA ARG A 606 -36.33 -3.30 -30.19
C ARG A 606 -36.09 -2.04 -31.02
N SER A 607 -35.72 -0.93 -30.38
CA SER A 607 -35.38 0.33 -31.06
C SER A 607 -34.13 0.18 -31.94
N MET A 608 -33.12 -0.55 -31.46
CA MET A 608 -31.91 -0.87 -32.22
C MET A 608 -32.19 -1.79 -33.40
N LEU A 609 -32.96 -2.87 -33.22
CA LEU A 609 -33.40 -3.75 -34.30
C LEU A 609 -34.18 -2.98 -35.37
N LEU A 610 -35.02 -2.03 -34.96
CA LEU A 610 -35.74 -1.16 -35.89
C LEU A 610 -34.77 -0.26 -36.67
N ARG A 611 -33.80 0.39 -36.00
CA ARG A 611 -32.76 1.20 -36.67
C ARG A 611 -31.93 0.36 -37.65
N ALA A 612 -31.48 -0.81 -37.25
CA ALA A 612 -30.71 -1.73 -38.10
C ALA A 612 -31.51 -2.16 -39.33
N ASN A 613 -32.81 -2.46 -39.16
CA ASN A 613 -33.70 -2.78 -40.28
C ASN A 613 -33.94 -1.58 -41.20
N LEU A 614 -34.12 -0.37 -40.66
CA LEU A 614 -34.28 0.86 -41.46
C LEU A 614 -33.02 1.16 -42.29
N ILE A 615 -31.82 0.97 -41.71
CA ILE A 615 -30.54 1.09 -42.41
C ILE A 615 -30.40 0.03 -43.50
N LYS A 616 -30.73 -1.23 -43.20
CA LYS A 616 -30.69 -2.36 -44.15
C LYS A 616 -31.63 -2.16 -45.35
N HIS A 617 -32.74 -1.45 -45.16
CA HIS A 617 -33.70 -1.13 -46.21
C HIS A 617 -33.50 0.25 -46.84
N GLU A 618 -32.34 0.89 -46.63
CA GLU A 618 -31.94 2.18 -47.20
C GLU A 618 -32.94 3.34 -46.98
N PHE A 619 -33.72 3.29 -45.89
CA PHE A 619 -34.55 4.42 -45.46
C PHE A 619 -33.67 5.50 -44.81
N ASN A 620 -32.89 6.20 -45.62
CA ASN A 620 -32.15 7.38 -45.20
C ASN A 620 -33.08 8.59 -45.13
N LEU A 621 -33.13 9.26 -43.98
CA LEU A 621 -33.68 10.61 -43.85
C LEU A 621 -32.89 11.53 -44.79
N LYS A 622 -33.43 11.81 -45.98
CA LYS A 622 -32.89 12.85 -46.87
C LYS A 622 -33.00 14.17 -46.13
N ALA A 623 -31.87 14.70 -45.67
CA ALA A 623 -31.79 16.09 -45.24
C ALA A 623 -32.29 16.97 -46.39
N SER A 624 -33.26 17.84 -46.10
CA SER A 624 -33.79 18.81 -47.06
C SER A 624 -32.61 19.62 -47.62
N ARG A 625 -32.33 19.48 -48.91
CA ARG A 625 -31.36 20.34 -49.62
C ARG A 625 -31.87 21.78 -49.48
N LYS A 626 -31.16 22.61 -48.72
CA LYS A 626 -31.35 24.07 -48.76
C LYS A 626 -30.86 24.52 -50.14
N HIS A 627 -31.78 25.12 -50.91
CA HIS A 627 -31.47 25.87 -52.12
C HIS A 627 -30.94 27.26 -51.75
#